data_AF-A0A7S0GZ12-F1
#
_entry.id   AF-A0A7S0GZ12-F1
#
_cell.length_a   1.000
_cell.length_b   1.000
_cell.length_c   1.000
_cell.angle_alpha   90.00
_cell.angle_beta   90.00
_cell.angle_gamma   90.00
#
_symmetry.space_group_name_H-M   'P 1'
#
loop_
_entity.id
_entity.type
_entity.pdbx_description
1 polymer ?
#
loop_
_entity_poly.entity_id
_entity_poly.type
_entity_poly.pdbx_seq_one_letter_code
_entity_poly.pdbx_strand_id
1 'polypeptide(L)'
;KEAAEIATTDRQKWILNVRMIRALGGPPIDAWAQIHSTSNLDWKAISTEFFRSKIAGAPPVRSAEDCKIRWLSYLDPRIRKGEWETEEDKTLIRIAKEENETNWQTIAQRLNTICNSGRTPFGCFQRFQTFHNPKVIRREWTKEEDTNLRRLHKKYGNDWTKIAVFMPGR
;
A
#
# COMPACT_ATOMS: atom_id res chain seq x y z
N LYS A 1 17.81 -23.12 12.98
CA LYS A 1 16.77 -24.00 12.40
C LYS A 1 15.53 -23.20 11.98
N GLU A 2 15.15 -22.10 12.65
CA GLU A 2 14.01 -21.25 12.22
C GLU A 2 14.25 -20.36 10.98
N ALA A 3 15.47 -19.89 10.72
CA ALA A 3 15.73 -19.02 9.56
C ALA A 3 15.59 -19.73 8.19
N ALA A 4 15.75 -21.05 8.16
CA ALA A 4 15.63 -21.86 6.94
C ALA A 4 14.16 -22.22 6.60
N GLU A 5 13.26 -22.15 7.59
CA GLU A 5 11.84 -22.50 7.47
C GLU A 5 10.98 -21.30 7.01
N ILE A 6 11.42 -20.08 7.35
CA ILE A 6 10.85 -18.82 6.83
C ILE A 6 11.25 -18.60 5.36
N ALA A 7 12.45 -19.02 4.96
CA ALA A 7 12.90 -18.93 3.56
C ALA A 7 12.17 -19.93 2.62
N THR A 8 11.65 -21.04 3.15
CA THR A 8 10.91 -22.03 2.35
C THR A 8 9.45 -21.63 2.09
N THR A 9 8.86 -20.81 2.96
CA THR A 9 7.49 -20.29 2.79
C THR A 9 7.39 -19.16 1.75
N ASP A 10 8.46 -18.42 1.49
CA ASP A 10 8.52 -17.43 0.39
C ASP A 10 8.79 -18.07 -0.99
N ARG A 11 9.51 -19.20 -1.03
CA ARG A 11 9.77 -19.93 -2.29
C ARG A 11 8.49 -20.56 -2.87
N GLN A 12 7.53 -20.93 -2.03
CA GLN A 12 6.19 -21.39 -2.46
C GLN A 12 5.27 -20.25 -2.90
N LYS A 13 5.43 -19.03 -2.37
CA LYS A 13 4.70 -17.84 -2.82
C LYS A 13 5.08 -17.43 -4.25
N TRP A 14 6.30 -17.74 -4.70
CA TRP A 14 6.79 -17.45 -6.06
C TRP A 14 6.27 -18.41 -7.14
N ILE A 15 5.99 -19.68 -6.80
CA ILE A 15 5.42 -20.66 -7.74
C ILE A 15 4.03 -20.23 -8.24
N LEU A 16 3.31 -19.40 -7.48
CA LEU A 16 2.05 -18.76 -7.90
C LEU A 16 2.26 -17.57 -8.85
N ASN A 17 3.31 -16.76 -8.71
CA ASN A 17 3.55 -15.65 -9.65
C ASN A 17 3.84 -16.16 -11.07
N VAL A 18 4.53 -17.29 -11.22
CA VAL A 18 4.80 -17.88 -12.54
C VAL A 18 3.64 -18.75 -13.03
N ARG A 19 2.95 -19.48 -12.14
CA ARG A 19 1.79 -20.31 -12.53
C ARG A 19 0.54 -19.49 -12.83
N MET A 20 0.30 -18.37 -12.16
CA MET A 20 -0.83 -17.49 -12.46
C MET A 20 -0.63 -16.82 -13.83
N ILE A 21 0.59 -16.39 -14.15
CA ILE A 21 0.93 -15.83 -15.47
C ILE A 21 0.85 -16.90 -16.57
N ARG A 22 1.33 -18.13 -16.33
CA ARG A 22 1.23 -19.25 -17.30
C ARG A 22 -0.19 -19.80 -17.46
N ALA A 23 -0.99 -19.85 -16.40
CA ALA A 23 -2.37 -20.33 -16.45
C ALA A 23 -3.30 -19.37 -17.22
N LEU A 24 -2.92 -18.09 -17.32
CA LEU A 24 -3.61 -17.08 -18.14
C LEU A 24 -3.09 -17.02 -19.59
N GLY A 25 -2.19 -17.92 -20.02
CA GLY A 25 -1.67 -17.97 -21.39
C GLY A 25 -0.83 -16.75 -21.81
N GLY A 26 -0.33 -15.96 -20.85
CA GLY A 26 0.33 -14.68 -21.14
C GLY A 26 1.81 -14.80 -21.58
N PRO A 27 2.30 -13.87 -22.41
CA PRO A 27 3.70 -13.82 -22.83
C PRO A 27 4.66 -13.44 -21.68
N PRO A 28 5.98 -13.62 -21.84
CA PRO A 28 6.99 -13.32 -20.82
C PRO A 28 6.89 -11.89 -20.27
N ILE A 29 7.30 -11.73 -19.01
CA ILE A 29 7.05 -10.53 -18.18
C ILE A 29 7.57 -9.22 -18.82
N ASP A 30 8.62 -9.32 -19.65
CA ASP A 30 9.24 -8.19 -20.36
C ASP A 30 8.35 -7.64 -21.48
N ALA A 31 7.50 -8.48 -22.08
CA ALA A 31 6.50 -8.08 -23.08
C ALA A 31 5.20 -7.56 -22.43
N TRP A 32 4.92 -7.96 -21.18
CA TRP A 32 3.71 -7.56 -20.45
C TRP A 32 3.76 -6.09 -20.01
N ALA A 33 4.93 -5.61 -19.60
CA ALA A 33 5.16 -4.25 -19.12
C ALA A 33 4.91 -3.16 -20.18
N GLN A 34 5.04 -3.48 -21.47
CA GLN A 34 4.85 -2.51 -22.57
C GLN A 34 3.41 -2.44 -23.10
N ILE A 35 2.54 -3.43 -22.83
CA ILE A 35 1.29 -3.60 -23.59
C ILE A 35 0.00 -3.48 -22.74
N HIS A 36 0.03 -3.63 -21.42
CA HIS A 36 -1.24 -3.83 -20.68
C HIS A 36 -1.52 -2.78 -19.60
N SER A 37 -2.50 -1.92 -19.92
CA SER A 37 -3.42 -1.39 -18.91
C SER A 37 -4.07 -2.58 -18.17
N THR A 38 -4.20 -2.50 -16.84
CA THR A 38 -4.84 -3.53 -15.99
C THR A 38 -6.33 -3.74 -16.28
N SER A 39 -6.87 -3.01 -17.26
CA SER A 39 -8.24 -3.12 -17.77
C SER A 39 -8.56 -4.47 -18.41
N ASN A 40 -7.54 -5.27 -18.77
CA ASN A 40 -7.74 -6.57 -19.44
C ASN A 40 -7.66 -7.78 -18.49
N LEU A 41 -7.45 -7.59 -17.18
CA LEU A 41 -7.42 -8.69 -16.21
C LEU A 41 -8.82 -8.95 -15.66
N ASP A 42 -9.34 -10.18 -15.87
CA ASP A 42 -10.59 -10.64 -15.26
C ASP A 42 -10.34 -11.12 -13.81
N TRP A 43 -10.46 -10.19 -12.88
CA TRP A 43 -10.33 -10.47 -11.44
C TRP A 43 -11.38 -11.44 -10.91
N LYS A 44 -12.56 -11.51 -11.56
CA LYS A 44 -13.63 -12.42 -11.17
C LYS A 44 -13.23 -13.85 -11.48
N ALA A 45 -12.72 -14.10 -12.69
CA ALA A 45 -12.18 -15.41 -13.07
C ALA A 45 -11.04 -15.85 -12.13
N ILE A 46 -10.08 -14.95 -11.86
CA ILE A 46 -8.96 -15.24 -10.95
C ILE A 46 -9.46 -15.63 -9.55
N SER A 47 -10.41 -14.88 -9.00
CA SER A 47 -11.04 -15.17 -7.70
C SER A 47 -11.74 -16.53 -7.71
N THR A 48 -12.58 -16.79 -8.72
CA THR A 48 -13.40 -18.01 -8.76
C THR A 48 -12.62 -19.28 -9.06
N GLU A 49 -11.54 -19.20 -9.81
CA GLU A 49 -10.76 -20.39 -10.21
C GLU A 49 -9.66 -20.73 -9.20
N PHE A 50 -8.90 -19.73 -8.76
CA PHE A 50 -7.74 -19.95 -7.89
C PHE A 50 -8.08 -19.87 -6.40
N PHE A 51 -9.15 -19.16 -6.03
CA PHE A 51 -9.59 -19.01 -4.65
C PHE A 51 -10.96 -19.65 -4.40
N ARG A 52 -11.35 -20.64 -5.20
CA ARG A 52 -12.61 -21.38 -5.02
C ARG A 52 -12.78 -21.91 -3.59
N SER A 53 -14.00 -21.86 -3.07
CA SER A 53 -14.33 -22.50 -1.81
C SER A 53 -14.34 -24.02 -1.95
N LYS A 54 -14.02 -24.73 -0.85
CA LYS A 54 -14.22 -26.18 -0.76
C LYS A 54 -15.68 -26.56 -0.54
N ILE A 55 -16.50 -25.60 -0.10
CA ILE A 55 -17.94 -25.79 0.10
C ILE A 55 -18.64 -25.47 -1.22
N ALA A 56 -19.41 -26.44 -1.74
CA ALA A 56 -20.17 -26.26 -2.97
C ALA A 56 -21.18 -25.10 -2.83
N GLY A 57 -21.19 -24.19 -3.80
CA GLY A 57 -22.08 -23.02 -3.81
C GLY A 57 -21.65 -21.84 -2.90
N ALA A 58 -20.59 -22.00 -2.10
CA ALA A 58 -20.06 -20.90 -1.30
C ALA A 58 -19.19 -19.94 -2.16
N PRO A 59 -19.16 -18.64 -1.83
CA PRO A 59 -18.33 -17.68 -2.54
C PRO A 59 -16.84 -18.01 -2.42
N PRO A 60 -15.99 -17.52 -3.34
CA PRO A 60 -14.55 -17.69 -3.25
C PRO A 60 -13.97 -17.17 -1.94
N VAL A 61 -12.91 -17.81 -1.46
CA VAL A 61 -12.17 -17.45 -0.22
C VAL A 61 -11.57 -16.04 -0.31
N ARG A 62 -11.30 -15.55 -1.52
CA ARG A 62 -10.85 -14.18 -1.80
C ARG A 62 -11.70 -13.60 -2.90
N SER A 63 -12.24 -12.40 -2.68
CA SER A 63 -13.04 -11.73 -3.69
C SER A 63 -12.18 -11.24 -4.86
N ALA A 64 -12.82 -10.93 -5.98
CA ALA A 64 -12.16 -10.30 -7.13
C ALA A 64 -11.48 -8.99 -6.73
N GLU A 65 -12.13 -8.20 -5.85
CA GLU A 65 -11.58 -6.93 -5.39
C GLU A 65 -10.35 -7.14 -4.51
N ASP A 66 -10.33 -8.15 -3.64
CA ASP A 66 -9.13 -8.49 -2.85
C ASP A 66 -7.94 -8.83 -3.75
N CYS A 67 -8.20 -9.60 -4.82
CA CYS A 67 -7.17 -9.98 -5.80
C CYS A 67 -6.62 -8.75 -6.52
N LYS A 68 -7.52 -7.86 -6.96
CA LYS A 68 -7.18 -6.60 -7.63
C LYS A 68 -6.39 -5.66 -6.72
N ILE A 69 -6.86 -5.43 -5.49
CA ILE A 69 -6.17 -4.59 -4.49
C ILE A 69 -4.78 -5.15 -4.23
N ARG A 70 -4.66 -6.47 -4.05
CA ARG A 70 -3.37 -7.12 -3.79
C ARG A 70 -2.40 -6.92 -4.96
N TRP A 71 -2.89 -7.06 -6.19
CA TRP A 71 -2.07 -6.83 -7.38
C TRP A 71 -1.59 -5.38 -7.47
N LEU A 72 -2.52 -4.44 -7.50
CA LEU A 72 -2.26 -3.01 -7.67
C LEU A 72 -1.45 -2.40 -6.53
N SER A 73 -1.46 -3.02 -5.36
CA SER A 73 -0.73 -2.53 -4.19
C SER A 73 0.65 -3.16 -4.03
N TYR A 74 0.91 -4.36 -4.58
CA TYR A 74 2.13 -5.09 -4.23
C TYR A 74 2.71 -6.04 -5.29
N LEU A 75 1.89 -6.61 -6.18
CA LEU A 75 2.35 -7.64 -7.13
C LEU A 75 2.64 -7.10 -8.53
N ASP A 76 2.09 -5.96 -8.88
CA ASP A 76 2.37 -5.31 -10.17
C ASP A 76 3.89 -5.04 -10.29
N PRO A 77 4.59 -5.58 -11.31
CA PRO A 77 6.03 -5.39 -11.49
C PRO A 77 6.45 -3.92 -11.63
N ARG A 78 5.51 -3.04 -12.02
CA ARG A 78 5.75 -1.60 -12.13
C ARG A 78 5.86 -0.91 -10.76
N ILE A 79 5.50 -1.62 -9.69
CA ILE A 79 5.61 -1.09 -8.33
C ILE A 79 7.05 -1.16 -7.85
N ARG A 80 7.64 0.01 -7.61
CA ARG A 80 9.00 0.15 -7.09
C ARG A 80 9.02 -0.11 -5.58
N LYS A 81 9.72 -1.19 -5.20
CA LYS A 81 10.00 -1.57 -3.81
C LYS A 81 11.42 -1.14 -3.47
N GLY A 82 11.57 0.03 -2.86
CA GLY A 82 12.88 0.60 -2.57
C GLY A 82 12.81 1.97 -1.92
N GLU A 83 13.97 2.53 -1.61
CA GLU A 83 14.14 3.83 -0.96
C GLU A 83 13.60 4.98 -1.81
N TRP A 84 13.08 6.02 -1.17
CA TRP A 84 12.59 7.23 -1.83
C TRP A 84 13.74 8.12 -2.25
N GLU A 85 13.73 8.56 -3.49
CA GLU A 85 14.74 9.48 -3.99
C GLU A 85 14.42 10.91 -3.55
N THR A 86 15.44 11.74 -3.38
CA THR A 86 15.27 13.13 -2.94
C THR A 86 14.41 13.94 -3.92
N GLU A 87 14.57 13.73 -5.22
CA GLU A 87 13.78 14.43 -6.25
C GLU A 87 12.32 13.93 -6.28
N GLU A 88 12.11 12.65 -6.01
CA GLU A 88 10.80 12.04 -5.87
C GLU A 88 10.07 12.61 -4.64
N ASP A 89 10.75 12.73 -3.50
CA ASP A 89 10.20 13.33 -2.28
C ASP A 89 9.84 14.81 -2.51
N LYS A 90 10.72 15.61 -3.12
CA LYS A 90 10.43 17.01 -3.47
C LYS A 90 9.19 17.13 -4.34
N THR A 91 9.08 16.27 -5.35
CA THR A 91 7.95 16.24 -6.28
C THR A 91 6.67 15.81 -5.57
N LEU A 92 6.73 14.79 -4.71
CA LEU A 92 5.61 14.34 -3.89
C LEU A 92 5.07 15.48 -3.02
N ILE A 93 5.94 16.21 -2.33
CA ILE A 93 5.55 17.33 -1.46
C ILE A 93 4.83 18.41 -2.28
N ARG A 94 5.38 18.77 -3.44
CA ARG A 94 4.78 19.79 -4.31
C ARG A 94 3.38 19.38 -4.77
N ILE A 95 3.24 18.18 -5.35
CA ILE A 95 1.96 17.70 -5.88
C ILE A 95 0.94 17.50 -4.75
N ALA A 96 1.35 16.98 -3.60
CA ALA A 96 0.46 16.80 -2.46
C ALA A 96 -0.12 18.14 -1.97
N LYS A 97 0.68 19.22 -1.99
CA LYS A 97 0.20 20.57 -1.67
C LYS A 97 -0.79 21.09 -2.71
N GLU A 98 -0.50 20.90 -4.00
CA GLU A 98 -1.40 21.30 -5.10
C GLU A 98 -2.77 20.58 -5.03
N GLU A 99 -2.78 19.31 -4.65
CA GLU A 99 -3.99 18.46 -4.53
C GLU A 99 -4.64 18.52 -3.14
N ASN A 100 -4.22 19.47 -2.28
CA ASN A 100 -4.69 19.64 -0.90
C ASN A 100 -4.62 18.38 -0.02
N GLU A 101 -3.67 17.47 -0.27
CA GLU A 101 -3.47 16.23 0.49
C GLU A 101 -4.68 15.26 0.45
N THR A 102 -5.60 15.43 -0.52
CA THR A 102 -6.89 14.70 -0.55
C THR A 102 -6.87 13.47 -1.47
N ASN A 103 -6.33 13.60 -2.68
CA ASN A 103 -6.44 12.57 -3.72
C ASN A 103 -5.11 11.88 -4.01
N TRP A 104 -4.77 10.88 -3.20
CA TRP A 104 -3.52 10.12 -3.32
C TRP A 104 -3.43 9.27 -4.59
N GLN A 105 -4.57 8.97 -5.23
CA GLN A 105 -4.56 8.28 -6.53
C GLN A 105 -4.02 9.21 -7.62
N THR A 106 -4.57 10.42 -7.72
CA THR A 106 -4.09 11.44 -8.66
C THR A 106 -2.65 11.85 -8.35
N ILE A 107 -2.31 12.04 -7.07
CA ILE A 107 -0.94 12.38 -6.65
C ILE A 107 0.06 11.32 -7.13
N ALA A 108 -0.22 10.03 -6.90
CA ALA A 108 0.67 8.95 -7.33
C ALA A 108 0.76 8.84 -8.86
N GLN A 109 -0.34 9.04 -9.59
CA GLN A 109 -0.31 9.08 -11.05
C GLN A 109 0.59 10.21 -11.55
N ARG A 110 0.42 11.44 -11.05
CA ARG A 110 1.25 12.59 -11.42
C ARG A 110 2.72 12.36 -11.05
N LEU A 111 3.01 11.84 -9.87
CA LEU A 111 4.38 11.52 -9.44
C LEU A 111 5.03 10.48 -10.37
N ASN A 112 4.28 9.44 -10.73
CA ASN A 112 4.75 8.42 -11.67
C ASN A 112 4.98 9.00 -13.08
N THR A 113 4.13 9.91 -13.55
CA THR A 113 4.32 10.57 -14.85
C THR A 113 5.55 11.48 -14.86
N ILE A 114 5.84 12.18 -13.76
CA ILE A 114 6.93 13.17 -13.70
C ILE A 114 8.29 12.50 -13.45
N CYS A 115 8.35 11.54 -12.54
CA CYS A 115 9.62 10.97 -12.05
C CYS A 115 9.78 9.47 -12.33
N ASN A 116 8.86 8.84 -13.07
CA ASN A 116 8.82 7.38 -13.29
C ASN A 116 8.96 6.58 -11.98
N SER A 117 8.35 7.08 -10.90
CA SER A 117 8.67 6.62 -9.54
C SER A 117 8.20 5.19 -9.22
N GLY A 118 7.21 4.68 -9.96
CA GLY A 118 6.60 3.38 -9.73
C GLY A 118 5.91 3.25 -8.36
N ARG A 119 5.49 4.36 -7.73
CA ARG A 119 4.87 4.33 -6.40
C ARG A 119 3.38 4.11 -6.45
N THR A 120 2.89 3.44 -5.41
CA THR A 120 1.45 3.25 -5.19
C THR A 120 0.85 4.44 -4.45
N PRO A 121 -0.46 4.70 -4.62
CA PRO A 121 -1.18 5.75 -3.87
C PRO A 121 -0.95 5.65 -2.35
N PHE A 122 -1.04 4.44 -1.80
CA PHE A 122 -0.81 4.20 -0.39
C PHE A 122 0.65 4.48 0.01
N GLY A 123 1.62 4.11 -0.82
CA GLY A 123 3.02 4.43 -0.59
C GLY A 123 3.29 5.93 -0.51
N CYS A 124 2.71 6.70 -1.45
CA CYS A 124 2.79 8.17 -1.45
C CYS A 124 2.17 8.77 -0.19
N PHE A 125 0.97 8.32 0.18
CA PHE A 125 0.29 8.74 1.40
C PHE A 125 1.14 8.47 2.64
N GLN A 126 1.61 7.23 2.80
CA GLN A 126 2.40 6.81 3.95
C GLN A 126 3.70 7.61 4.06
N ARG A 127 4.41 7.81 2.93
CA ARG A 127 5.64 8.60 2.88
C ARG A 127 5.37 10.04 3.32
N PHE A 128 4.34 10.66 2.75
CA PHE A 128 4.00 12.04 3.08
C PHE A 128 3.60 12.18 4.55
N GLN A 129 2.69 11.35 5.06
CA GLN A 129 2.25 11.41 6.45
C GLN A 129 3.42 11.24 7.44
N THR A 130 4.32 10.29 7.15
CA THR A 130 5.43 9.96 8.06
C THR A 130 6.53 11.02 8.05
N PHE A 131 6.92 11.52 6.87
CA PHE A 131 8.12 12.35 6.75
C PHE A 131 7.85 13.81 6.41
N HIS A 132 6.76 14.11 5.70
CA HIS A 132 6.55 15.42 5.09
C HIS A 132 5.34 16.18 5.63
N ASN A 133 4.44 15.52 6.36
CA ASN A 133 3.27 16.18 6.93
C ASN A 133 3.72 17.21 7.99
N PRO A 134 3.49 18.52 7.74
CA PRO A 134 3.92 19.58 8.64
C PRO A 134 3.06 19.64 9.91
N LYS A 135 1.87 19.02 9.91
CA LYS A 135 0.98 18.97 11.07
C LYS A 135 1.52 18.02 12.15
N VAL A 136 2.45 17.13 11.81
CA VAL A 136 3.05 16.18 12.76
C VAL A 136 4.21 16.84 13.48
N ILE A 137 4.12 16.90 14.81
CA ILE A 137 5.17 17.41 15.69
C ILE A 137 6.20 16.30 15.93
N ARG A 138 7.43 16.52 15.49
CA ARG A 138 8.54 15.55 15.57
C ARG A 138 9.57 15.82 16.68
N ARG A 139 9.32 16.83 17.54
CA ARG A 139 10.16 17.11 18.71
C ARG A 139 9.88 16.12 19.85
N GLU A 140 10.82 16.03 20.79
CA GLU A 140 10.66 15.25 22.02
C GLU A 140 9.39 15.65 22.79
N TRP A 141 8.85 14.68 23.53
CA TRP A 141 7.71 14.87 24.41
C TRP A 141 8.09 15.75 25.59
N THR A 142 7.32 16.79 25.85
CA THR A 142 7.50 17.58 27.08
C THR A 142 6.75 16.94 28.23
N LYS A 143 7.14 17.30 29.46
CA LYS A 143 6.47 16.83 30.67
C LYS A 143 5.00 17.26 30.72
N GLU A 144 4.68 18.43 30.15
CA GLU A 144 3.31 18.96 30.04
C GLU A 144 2.47 18.12 29.08
N GLU A 145 3.02 17.75 27.92
CA GLU A 145 2.35 16.88 26.95
C GLU A 145 2.07 15.50 27.55
N ASP A 146 3.06 14.92 28.23
CA ASP A 146 2.96 13.62 28.89
C ASP A 146 1.94 13.63 30.05
N THR A 147 1.89 14.73 30.81
CA THR A 147 0.86 14.93 31.85
C THR A 147 -0.52 15.09 31.24
N ASN A 148 -0.65 15.81 30.13
CA ASN A 148 -1.91 15.97 29.43
C ASN A 148 -2.40 14.63 28.83
N LEU A 149 -1.50 13.83 28.27
CA LEU A 149 -1.79 12.50 27.74
C LEU A 149 -2.34 11.58 28.84
N ARG A 150 -1.67 11.51 30.00
CA ARG A 150 -2.17 10.73 31.16
C ARG A 150 -3.55 11.19 31.61
N ARG A 151 -3.78 12.50 31.66
CA ARG A 151 -5.08 13.07 32.03
C ARG A 151 -6.17 12.69 31.03
N LEU A 152 -5.87 12.76 29.74
CA LEU A 152 -6.80 12.42 28.66
C LEU A 152 -7.09 10.91 28.62
N HIS A 153 -6.06 10.07 28.79
CA HIS A 153 -6.21 8.61 28.88
C HIS A 153 -7.05 8.20 30.09
N LYS A 154 -6.85 8.83 31.27
CA LYS A 154 -7.71 8.61 32.44
C LYS A 154 -9.18 8.98 32.17
N LYS A 155 -9.44 9.95 31.28
CA LYS A 155 -10.79 10.43 30.95
C LYS A 155 -11.47 9.61 29.84
N TYR A 156 -10.72 9.21 28.80
CA TYR A 156 -11.26 8.61 27.58
C TYR A 156 -10.82 7.15 27.35
N GLY A 157 -9.95 6.61 28.20
CA GLY A 157 -9.41 5.27 28.07
C GLY A 157 -8.56 5.11 26.81
N ASN A 158 -8.75 3.99 26.11
CA ASN A 158 -8.01 3.64 24.89
C ASN A 158 -8.62 4.22 23.61
N ASP A 159 -9.47 5.24 23.71
CA ASP A 159 -10.00 5.97 22.56
C ASP A 159 -8.95 6.96 22.02
N TRP A 160 -7.90 6.41 21.41
CA TRP A 160 -6.76 7.19 20.89
C TRP A 160 -7.18 8.19 19.81
N THR A 161 -8.19 7.85 19.01
CA THR A 161 -8.75 8.78 18.02
C THR A 161 -9.30 10.03 18.70
N LYS A 162 -10.06 9.87 19.78
CA LYS A 162 -10.58 11.00 20.56
C LYS A 162 -9.50 11.76 21.32
N ILE A 163 -8.50 11.07 21.86
CA ILE A 163 -7.37 11.70 22.56
C ILE A 163 -6.56 12.57 21.58
N ALA A 164 -6.29 12.07 20.38
CA ALA A 164 -5.53 12.79 19.34
C ALA A 164 -6.17 14.12 18.94
N VAL A 165 -7.51 14.23 18.97
CA VAL A 165 -8.23 15.50 18.73
C VAL A 165 -7.81 16.58 19.72
N PHE A 166 -7.50 16.22 20.97
CA PHE A 166 -7.06 17.14 22.01
C PHE A 166 -5.54 17.36 22.05
N MET A 167 -4.78 16.63 21.22
CA MET A 167 -3.33 16.73 21.12
C MET A 167 -2.92 16.92 19.65
N PRO A 168 -3.27 18.07 19.04
CA PRO A 168 -3.03 18.27 17.61
C PRO A 168 -1.54 18.14 17.27
N GLY A 169 -1.27 17.28 16.29
CA GLY A 169 0.08 16.99 15.81
C GLY A 169 0.85 15.94 16.61
N ARG A 170 0.21 15.27 17.59
CA ARG A 170 0.73 14.08 18.26
C ARG A 170 -0.03 12.82 17.88
#